data_AF-A0A0S9Q0K9-F1
#
_entry.id   AF-A0A0S9Q0K9-F1
#
_cell.length_a   1.000
_cell.length_b   1.000
_cell.length_c   1.000
_cell.angle_alpha   90.00
_cell.angle_beta   90.00
_cell.angle_gamma   90.00
#
_symmetry.space_group_name_H-M   'P 1'
#
loop_
_entity.id
_entity.type
_entity.pdbx_description
1 polymer ?
#
loop_
_entity_poly.entity_id
_entity_poly.type
_entity_poly.pdbx_seq_one_letter_code
_entity_poly.pdbx_strand_id
1 'polypeptide(L)'
;MVNSEQPPVVARRRPAPPAEPLGTEPTGPAVATVQPPAPVVARRRPAAPAEVTVPVQPATPVVARRRPTVPASTPAAPATPAPVSPTTLVPASVPAPPPARPGPARARTATPAARPIRAGRIAPAERFDPTQAWHMDDLASACPDPDLAATQRTDPYYSAMWHGGADAFWYDRPTVETWLKHGLLHSYPRQFLAPADAALDRLFDNDTSRPVNLAMLGTLHAWRTASAQQIATFTGSARLRTPYGTSTASALSSHLIDIGLVEPAHYPGRFNASTVLMRPSRSETFAEHIEDRLSFAEWVAITGGQEWVAGGQYDRHNILATELALRAAEYTEVSTILGERFCSIDLLAGSGAGLAPIEGDQRTADAALVRPDGMRIAIEMTASNTKGFARKAERWARLLSERSLSETGLCVVFVVATPVTAQHRDVVRTRNRIYEAVARAVAQFPGTTSNPVAERIGVATWREWFPGQHLLSDDFLTMRVDRPTGTGADKWQQADLLDPRTMPIPAADRARLRAIVDNAALLGQTPFWLRSQPDAPDLVDWMMRRAGLDDLPLPSAVKPERICGPGRPLGHGVGAIGSARPPRRLLGLGAATPRPPRAAAASTRPAPDVF
;
A
#
# COMPACT_ATOMS: atom_id res chain seq x y z
N MET A 1 7.89 10.58 -52.87
CA MET A 1 6.66 10.12 -53.55
C MET A 1 5.53 10.14 -52.52
N VAL A 2 4.50 10.92 -52.85
CA VAL A 2 3.15 11.02 -52.27
C VAL A 2 3.03 11.40 -50.78
N ASN A 3 2.76 12.70 -50.59
CA ASN A 3 2.22 13.35 -49.40
C ASN A 3 0.77 12.92 -49.14
N SER A 4 0.38 12.91 -47.87
CA SER A 4 -1.00 13.17 -47.47
C SER A 4 -1.00 14.05 -46.23
N GLU A 5 -1.38 15.31 -46.43
CA GLU A 5 -1.57 16.35 -45.41
C GLU A 5 -2.94 16.16 -44.74
N GLN A 6 -2.99 16.30 -43.41
CA GLN A 6 -4.23 16.52 -42.67
C GLN A 6 -4.30 18.00 -42.27
N PRO A 7 -5.48 18.66 -42.38
CA PRO A 7 -5.62 20.08 -42.06
C PRO A 7 -5.75 20.34 -40.54
N PRO A 8 -5.38 21.54 -40.05
CA PRO A 8 -5.46 21.88 -38.64
C PRO A 8 -6.88 22.27 -38.22
N VAL A 9 -7.26 21.83 -37.01
CA VAL A 9 -8.51 22.17 -36.33
C VAL A 9 -8.45 23.61 -35.82
N VAL A 10 -9.39 24.44 -36.28
CA VAL A 10 -9.59 25.83 -35.86
C VAL A 10 -10.22 25.89 -34.48
N ALA A 11 -9.51 26.43 -33.50
CA ALA A 11 -10.04 26.74 -32.17
C ALA A 11 -10.99 27.96 -32.23
N ARG A 12 -12.27 27.75 -31.92
CA ARG A 12 -13.26 28.84 -31.76
C ARG A 12 -13.02 29.56 -30.42
N ARG A 13 -12.68 30.85 -30.48
CA ARG A 13 -12.66 31.78 -29.34
C ARG A 13 -14.09 31.98 -28.81
N ARG A 14 -14.27 31.86 -27.49
CA ARG A 14 -15.48 32.32 -26.78
C ARG A 14 -15.49 33.86 -26.70
N PRO A 15 -16.64 34.53 -26.82
CA PRO A 15 -16.74 35.97 -26.63
C PRO A 15 -16.67 36.35 -25.14
N ALA A 16 -16.04 37.50 -24.87
CA ALA A 16 -15.97 38.12 -23.55
C ALA A 16 -17.35 38.68 -23.13
N PRO A 17 -17.68 38.72 -21.83
CA PRO A 17 -18.90 39.35 -21.33
C PRO A 17 -18.81 40.89 -21.40
N PRO A 18 -19.95 41.59 -21.52
CA PRO A 18 -19.97 43.05 -21.63
C PRO A 18 -19.72 43.72 -20.28
N ALA A 19 -19.08 44.89 -20.34
CA ALA A 19 -18.82 45.77 -19.22
C ALA A 19 -20.11 46.48 -18.75
N GLU A 20 -20.34 46.52 -17.43
CA GLU A 20 -21.36 47.35 -16.80
C GLU A 20 -20.80 48.76 -16.47
N PRO A 21 -21.65 49.81 -16.52
CA PRO A 21 -21.22 51.19 -16.35
C PRO A 21 -21.20 51.63 -14.88
N LEU A 22 -20.26 52.52 -14.59
CA LEU A 22 -20.16 53.35 -13.38
C LEU A 22 -21.43 54.19 -13.18
N GLY A 23 -22.00 54.13 -11.97
CA GLY A 23 -23.11 54.97 -11.51
C GLY A 23 -22.92 55.37 -10.05
N THR A 24 -22.95 56.68 -9.83
CA THR A 24 -22.66 57.47 -8.63
C THR A 24 -23.61 57.27 -7.45
N GLU A 25 -23.10 57.40 -6.22
CA GLU A 25 -23.88 57.61 -4.98
C GLU A 25 -24.70 58.93 -5.02
N PRO A 26 -25.75 59.11 -4.18
CA PRO A 26 -25.52 59.64 -2.81
C PRO A 26 -26.50 59.17 -1.69
N THR A 27 -25.94 59.09 -0.47
CA THR A 27 -26.45 59.37 0.90
C THR A 27 -27.95 59.26 1.26
N GLY A 28 -28.24 58.51 2.33
CA GLY A 28 -29.39 58.73 3.23
C GLY A 28 -29.80 57.49 4.04
N PRO A 29 -30.01 57.59 5.38
CA PRO A 29 -30.18 56.41 6.25
C PRO A 29 -31.65 56.00 6.41
N ALA A 30 -31.96 54.71 6.29
CA ALA A 30 -33.28 54.20 6.64
C ALA A 30 -33.22 52.78 7.22
N VAL A 31 -33.85 52.68 8.39
CA VAL A 31 -34.11 51.53 9.26
C VAL A 31 -34.68 50.35 8.46
N ALA A 32 -34.02 49.18 8.53
CA ALA A 32 -34.52 47.94 7.94
C ALA A 32 -35.30 47.11 8.98
N THR A 33 -36.62 47.17 8.87
CA THR A 33 -37.57 46.20 9.43
C THR A 33 -37.30 44.82 8.83
N VAL A 34 -37.06 43.82 9.68
CA VAL A 34 -36.89 42.41 9.28
C VAL A 34 -38.25 41.83 8.90
N GLN A 35 -38.44 41.54 7.61
CA GLN A 35 -39.54 40.73 7.10
C GLN A 35 -39.15 39.24 7.20
N PRO A 36 -40.01 38.34 7.71
CA PRO A 36 -39.73 36.91 7.70
C PRO A 36 -39.80 36.34 6.27
N PRO A 37 -39.00 35.31 5.94
CA PRO A 37 -39.00 34.73 4.60
C PRO A 37 -40.33 34.01 4.29
N ALA A 38 -40.78 34.18 3.04
CA ALA A 38 -41.92 33.50 2.47
C ALA A 38 -41.73 31.96 2.48
N PRO A 39 -42.82 31.18 2.59
CA PRO A 39 -42.74 29.72 2.63
C PRO A 39 -42.26 29.16 1.28
N VAL A 40 -41.27 28.26 1.36
CA VAL A 40 -40.77 27.49 0.23
C VAL A 40 -41.87 26.59 -0.33
N VAL A 41 -42.24 26.84 -1.58
CA VAL A 41 -43.16 26.01 -2.38
C VAL A 41 -42.53 24.62 -2.57
N ALA A 42 -43.23 23.60 -2.09
CA ALA A 42 -42.86 22.20 -2.28
C ALA A 42 -42.75 21.85 -3.77
N ARG A 43 -41.57 21.42 -4.21
CA ARG A 43 -41.38 20.83 -5.54
C ARG A 43 -42.11 19.48 -5.61
N ARG A 44 -43.12 19.41 -6.48
CA ARG A 44 -43.79 18.17 -6.88
C ARG A 44 -42.78 17.17 -7.44
N ARG A 45 -42.86 15.91 -7.01
CA ARG A 45 -42.18 14.76 -7.62
C ARG A 45 -42.55 14.66 -9.12
N PRO A 46 -41.60 14.39 -10.03
CA PRO A 46 -41.96 14.03 -11.39
C PRO A 46 -42.64 12.65 -11.41
N ALA A 47 -43.70 12.56 -12.21
CA ALA A 47 -44.45 11.34 -12.45
C ALA A 47 -43.61 10.28 -13.17
N ALA A 48 -43.89 9.01 -12.91
CA ALA A 48 -43.29 7.87 -13.59
C ALA A 48 -43.56 7.93 -15.11
N PRO A 49 -42.58 7.57 -15.97
CA PRO A 49 -42.82 7.50 -17.40
C PRO A 49 -43.69 6.29 -17.76
N ALA A 50 -44.63 6.52 -18.67
CA ALA A 50 -45.55 5.53 -19.21
C ALA A 50 -44.83 4.41 -19.98
N GLU A 51 -45.38 3.20 -19.90
CA GLU A 51 -45.01 2.04 -20.71
C GLU A 51 -45.19 2.35 -22.20
N VAL A 52 -44.09 2.27 -22.95
CA VAL A 52 -44.11 2.21 -24.42
C VAL A 52 -43.84 0.77 -24.81
N THR A 53 -44.88 0.08 -25.29
CA THR A 53 -44.79 -1.24 -25.91
C THR A 53 -44.15 -1.08 -27.29
N VAL A 54 -42.96 -1.66 -27.49
CA VAL A 54 -42.29 -1.78 -28.80
C VAL A 54 -42.35 -3.25 -29.23
N PRO A 55 -42.73 -3.57 -30.49
CA PRO A 55 -42.83 -4.94 -30.96
C PRO A 55 -41.43 -5.57 -31.13
N VAL A 56 -41.28 -6.79 -30.60
CA VAL A 56 -40.09 -7.63 -30.71
C VAL A 56 -39.94 -8.13 -32.16
N GLN A 57 -38.84 -7.76 -32.83
CA GLN A 57 -38.38 -8.43 -34.04
C GLN A 57 -37.56 -9.69 -33.68
N PRO A 58 -37.68 -10.80 -34.44
CA PRO A 58 -36.91 -12.01 -34.18
C PRO A 58 -35.43 -11.84 -34.56
N ALA A 59 -34.54 -12.27 -33.68
CA ALA A 59 -33.10 -12.22 -33.86
C ALA A 59 -32.62 -13.19 -34.96
N THR A 60 -31.82 -12.68 -35.88
CA THR A 60 -31.05 -13.42 -36.88
C THR A 60 -29.91 -14.22 -36.20
N PRO A 61 -29.64 -15.48 -36.59
CA PRO A 61 -28.62 -16.30 -35.93
C PRO A 61 -27.19 -15.86 -36.28
N VAL A 62 -26.35 -15.74 -35.26
CA VAL A 62 -24.91 -15.47 -35.40
C VAL A 62 -24.19 -16.74 -35.84
N VAL A 63 -23.48 -16.62 -36.98
CA VAL A 63 -22.64 -17.65 -37.59
C VAL A 63 -21.43 -17.96 -36.70
N ALA A 64 -21.38 -19.19 -36.19
CA ALA A 64 -20.24 -19.74 -35.46
C ALA A 64 -19.05 -20.00 -36.39
N ARG A 65 -17.87 -19.46 -36.04
CA ARG A 65 -16.59 -19.78 -36.71
C ARG A 65 -16.19 -21.23 -36.38
N ARG A 66 -16.07 -22.06 -37.43
CA ARG A 66 -15.53 -23.43 -37.37
C ARG A 66 -14.06 -23.42 -36.94
N ARG A 67 -13.72 -24.20 -35.90
CA ARG A 67 -12.35 -24.68 -35.64
C ARG A 67 -12.12 -26.01 -36.38
N PRO A 68 -10.89 -26.31 -36.85
CA PRO A 68 -10.59 -27.55 -37.55
C PRO A 68 -10.55 -28.74 -36.57
N THR A 69 -11.19 -29.83 -36.97
CA THR A 69 -11.17 -31.16 -36.35
C THR A 69 -9.82 -31.85 -36.58
N VAL A 70 -9.19 -32.32 -35.51
CA VAL A 70 -8.08 -33.31 -35.53
C VAL A 70 -8.69 -34.67 -35.16
N PRO A 71 -8.38 -35.77 -35.89
CA PRO A 71 -8.97 -37.09 -35.61
C PRO A 71 -8.38 -37.72 -34.34
N ALA A 72 -9.25 -38.41 -33.61
CA ALA A 72 -8.95 -39.12 -32.38
C ALA A 72 -8.11 -40.38 -32.62
N SER A 73 -7.04 -40.53 -31.85
CA SER A 73 -6.26 -41.77 -31.72
C SER A 73 -6.77 -42.56 -30.51
N THR A 74 -7.13 -43.81 -30.75
CA THR A 74 -7.56 -44.82 -29.77
C THR A 74 -6.48 -45.11 -28.73
N PRO A 75 -6.78 -45.20 -27.41
CA PRO A 75 -5.80 -45.62 -26.43
C PRO A 75 -5.67 -47.14 -26.37
N ALA A 76 -4.44 -47.64 -26.44
CA ALA A 76 -4.08 -49.03 -26.17
C ALA A 76 -4.10 -49.32 -24.66
N ALA A 77 -4.44 -50.56 -24.32
CA ALA A 77 -4.58 -51.08 -22.96
C ALA A 77 -3.26 -51.02 -22.15
N PRO A 78 -3.33 -50.88 -20.81
CA PRO A 78 -2.13 -50.84 -19.97
C PRO A 78 -1.55 -52.23 -19.74
N ALA A 79 -0.25 -52.38 -20.00
CA ALA A 79 0.54 -53.54 -19.63
C ALA A 79 0.95 -53.46 -18.15
N THR A 80 0.77 -54.56 -17.44
CA THR A 80 1.14 -54.80 -16.05
C THR A 80 2.67 -54.77 -15.86
N PRO A 81 3.22 -54.08 -14.84
CA PRO A 81 4.65 -54.17 -14.54
C PRO A 81 4.96 -55.36 -13.61
N ALA A 82 6.04 -56.07 -13.94
CA ALA A 82 6.63 -57.15 -13.14
C ALA A 82 7.42 -56.60 -11.93
N PRO A 83 7.60 -57.40 -10.85
CA PRO A 83 8.28 -56.96 -9.64
C PRO A 83 9.81 -56.97 -9.80
N VAL A 84 10.47 -55.92 -9.31
CA VAL A 84 11.94 -55.78 -9.29
C VAL A 84 12.44 -56.05 -7.87
N SER A 85 13.34 -57.03 -7.74
CA SER A 85 14.05 -57.38 -6.50
C SER A 85 15.13 -56.35 -6.11
N PRO A 86 15.46 -56.21 -4.81
CA PRO A 86 16.39 -55.20 -4.34
C PRO A 86 17.85 -55.59 -4.63
N THR A 87 18.59 -54.70 -5.27
CA THR A 87 20.04 -54.85 -5.48
C THR A 87 20.80 -54.05 -4.44
N THR A 88 21.70 -54.74 -3.75
CA THR A 88 22.63 -54.27 -2.71
C THR A 88 23.61 -53.24 -3.26
N LEU A 89 23.73 -52.08 -2.60
CA LEU A 89 24.73 -51.05 -2.91
C LEU A 89 26.10 -51.42 -2.29
N VAL A 90 27.11 -51.57 -3.14
CA VAL A 90 28.53 -51.61 -2.78
C VAL A 90 29.13 -50.21 -3.06
N PRO A 91 29.94 -49.64 -2.16
CA PRO A 91 30.53 -48.32 -2.38
C PRO A 91 31.69 -48.39 -3.38
N ALA A 92 31.65 -47.54 -4.41
CA ALA A 92 32.72 -47.37 -5.39
C ALA A 92 33.82 -46.43 -4.86
N SER A 93 35.06 -46.92 -4.91
CA SER A 93 36.28 -46.20 -4.56
C SER A 93 36.58 -45.06 -5.54
N VAL A 94 36.95 -43.90 -5.00
CA VAL A 94 37.37 -42.69 -5.74
C VAL A 94 38.83 -42.85 -6.22
N PRO A 95 39.15 -42.69 -7.53
CA PRO A 95 40.52 -42.67 -7.99
C PRO A 95 41.17 -41.29 -7.81
N ALA A 96 42.43 -41.28 -7.38
CA ALA A 96 43.25 -40.09 -7.18
C ALA A 96 43.57 -39.35 -8.50
N PRO A 97 43.78 -38.02 -8.46
CA PRO A 97 44.07 -37.23 -9.65
C PRO A 97 45.50 -37.44 -10.16
N PRO A 98 45.74 -37.39 -11.49
CA PRO A 98 47.07 -37.55 -12.06
C PRO A 98 47.96 -36.31 -11.86
N PRO A 99 49.29 -36.48 -11.83
CA PRO A 99 50.24 -35.40 -11.58
C PRO A 99 50.36 -34.42 -12.77
N ALA A 100 50.54 -33.15 -12.43
CA ALA A 100 50.65 -32.04 -13.37
C ALA A 100 51.93 -32.11 -14.23
N ARG A 101 51.79 -31.92 -15.54
CA ARG A 101 52.91 -31.75 -16.48
C ARG A 101 53.50 -30.34 -16.39
N PRO A 102 54.84 -30.18 -16.47
CA PRO A 102 55.48 -28.87 -16.54
C PRO A 102 55.34 -28.27 -17.95
N GLY A 103 54.79 -27.05 -18.03
CA GLY A 103 54.70 -26.26 -19.27
C GLY A 103 56.00 -25.48 -19.56
N PRO A 104 56.31 -25.22 -20.84
CA PRO A 104 57.59 -24.65 -21.25
C PRO A 104 57.66 -23.13 -21.06
N ALA A 105 58.88 -22.66 -20.77
CA ALA A 105 59.25 -21.25 -20.70
C ALA A 105 59.06 -20.52 -22.04
N ARG A 106 58.45 -19.33 -22.00
CA ARG A 106 58.50 -18.34 -23.10
C ARG A 106 58.65 -16.91 -22.58
N ALA A 107 59.79 -16.35 -22.97
CA ALA A 107 60.09 -15.03 -23.53
C ALA A 107 59.32 -13.76 -23.06
N ARG A 108 60.15 -12.75 -22.75
CA ARG A 108 59.85 -11.35 -22.44
C ARG A 108 59.28 -10.56 -23.63
N THR A 109 58.78 -9.37 -23.26
CA THR A 109 58.61 -8.11 -24.00
C THR A 109 57.40 -7.93 -24.93
N ALA A 110 56.34 -7.35 -24.36
CA ALA A 110 55.52 -6.36 -25.05
C ALA A 110 55.04 -5.31 -24.02
N THR A 111 55.33 -4.05 -24.28
CA THR A 111 54.88 -2.88 -23.53
C THR A 111 53.34 -2.88 -23.45
N PRO A 112 52.71 -2.71 -22.27
CA PRO A 112 51.27 -2.71 -22.19
C PRO A 112 50.73 -1.44 -22.85
N ALA A 113 50.08 -1.60 -24.00
CA ALA A 113 49.20 -0.59 -24.56
C ALA A 113 48.23 -0.13 -23.47
N ALA A 114 48.12 1.19 -23.29
CA ALA A 114 47.23 1.82 -22.33
C ALA A 114 45.83 1.19 -22.45
N ARG A 115 45.41 0.48 -21.40
CA ARG A 115 44.05 -0.02 -21.29
C ARG A 115 43.11 1.18 -21.48
N PRO A 116 42.06 1.07 -22.33
CA PRO A 116 41.04 2.10 -22.39
C PRO A 116 40.52 2.32 -20.97
N ILE A 117 40.45 3.60 -20.57
CA ILE A 117 39.86 4.04 -19.29
C ILE A 117 38.56 3.27 -19.13
N ARG A 118 38.51 2.35 -18.16
CA ARG A 118 37.28 1.64 -17.81
C ARG A 118 36.25 2.73 -17.56
N ALA A 119 35.18 2.75 -18.35
CA ALA A 119 34.03 3.62 -18.11
C ALA A 119 33.74 3.62 -16.61
N GLY A 120 33.91 4.78 -15.98
CA GLY A 120 33.83 4.92 -14.53
C GLY A 120 32.53 4.32 -14.02
N ARG A 121 32.56 3.75 -12.81
CA ARG A 121 31.32 3.30 -12.16
C ARG A 121 30.36 4.49 -12.07
N ILE A 122 29.16 4.35 -12.63
CA ILE A 122 28.13 5.39 -12.60
C ILE A 122 27.46 5.42 -11.23
N ALA A 123 27.22 4.24 -10.63
CA ALA A 123 26.76 4.15 -9.25
C ALA A 123 27.95 4.25 -8.27
N PRO A 124 27.76 4.86 -7.09
CA PRO A 124 28.69 4.77 -5.96
C PRO A 124 29.04 3.31 -5.61
N ALA A 125 30.03 3.07 -4.76
CA ALA A 125 30.17 1.72 -4.17
C ALA A 125 28.92 1.42 -3.31
N GLU A 126 28.58 0.13 -3.16
CA GLU A 126 27.57 -0.26 -2.16
C GLU A 126 28.23 -0.08 -0.78
N ARG A 127 27.61 0.72 0.09
CA ARG A 127 28.15 1.05 1.41
C ARG A 127 27.43 0.23 2.45
N PHE A 128 27.92 -0.98 2.66
CA PHE A 128 27.32 -1.90 3.60
C PHE A 128 28.41 -2.63 4.37
N ASP A 129 28.40 -2.47 5.70
CA ASP A 129 29.20 -3.24 6.65
C ASP A 129 28.27 -3.89 7.70
N PRO A 130 28.10 -5.23 7.68
CA PRO A 130 27.23 -5.91 8.65
C PRO A 130 27.74 -5.82 10.07
N THR A 131 29.02 -5.49 10.29
CA THR A 131 29.59 -5.32 11.63
C THR A 131 29.21 -3.97 12.26
N GLN A 132 28.71 -3.03 11.46
CA GLN A 132 28.21 -1.72 11.90
C GLN A 132 26.68 -1.67 11.94
N ALA A 133 26.01 -2.80 11.74
CA ALA A 133 24.57 -2.91 11.76
C ALA A 133 24.04 -3.16 13.17
N TRP A 134 22.86 -2.61 13.46
CA TRP A 134 22.10 -2.90 14.67
C TRP A 134 21.25 -4.14 14.45
N HIS A 135 21.21 -5.04 15.43
CA HIS A 135 20.13 -6.00 15.49
C HIS A 135 18.85 -5.27 15.92
N MET A 136 17.72 -5.56 15.29
CA MET A 136 16.46 -4.86 15.59
C MET A 136 16.02 -5.02 17.05
N ASP A 137 16.32 -6.17 17.70
CA ASP A 137 16.02 -6.37 19.13
C ASP A 137 16.84 -5.47 20.07
N ASP A 138 17.95 -4.91 19.60
CA ASP A 138 18.78 -3.98 20.39
C ASP A 138 18.26 -2.54 20.32
N LEU A 139 17.26 -2.28 19.46
CA LEU A 139 16.65 -0.97 19.26
C LEU A 139 15.26 -0.92 19.90
N ALA A 140 14.86 0.26 20.36
CA ALA A 140 13.51 0.47 20.85
C ALA A 140 12.51 0.42 19.69
N SER A 141 11.64 -0.60 19.69
CA SER A 141 10.54 -0.72 18.74
C SER A 141 9.37 0.20 19.12
N ALA A 142 8.84 0.95 18.16
CA ALA A 142 7.60 1.71 18.34
C ALA A 142 6.35 0.82 18.34
N CYS A 143 6.46 -0.44 17.89
CA CYS A 143 5.38 -1.41 17.99
C CYS A 143 5.21 -1.82 19.47
N PRO A 144 4.07 -1.51 20.12
CA PRO A 144 3.92 -1.75 21.55
C PRO A 144 3.68 -3.24 21.90
N ASP A 145 3.41 -4.07 20.90
CA ASP A 145 3.26 -5.52 21.07
C ASP A 145 4.53 -6.23 20.56
N PRO A 146 5.36 -6.80 21.46
CA PRO A 146 6.61 -7.45 21.07
C PRO A 146 6.38 -8.69 20.20
N ASP A 147 5.22 -9.34 20.27
CA ASP A 147 4.89 -10.51 19.43
C ASP A 147 4.59 -10.13 17.96
N LEU A 148 4.45 -8.83 17.70
CA LEU A 148 4.15 -8.25 16.38
C LEU A 148 5.30 -7.40 15.81
N ALA A 149 6.39 -7.25 16.57
CA ALA A 149 7.59 -6.50 16.18
C ALA A 149 8.30 -7.12 14.96
N ALA A 150 9.20 -6.36 14.34
CA ALA A 150 9.91 -6.78 13.12
C ALA A 150 10.69 -8.08 13.24
N THR A 151 11.29 -8.33 14.41
CA THR A 151 12.05 -9.55 14.68
C THR A 151 11.17 -10.81 14.75
N GLN A 152 9.87 -10.65 15.00
CA GLN A 152 8.90 -11.75 15.02
C GLN A 152 8.30 -12.08 13.64
N ARG A 153 8.63 -11.27 12.62
CA ARG A 153 8.21 -11.48 11.23
C ARG A 153 9.32 -12.16 10.45
N THR A 154 8.93 -13.02 9.51
CA THR A 154 9.85 -13.60 8.54
C THR A 154 10.35 -12.50 7.61
N ASP A 155 11.66 -12.32 7.52
CA ASP A 155 12.26 -11.34 6.61
C ASP A 155 12.02 -11.75 5.15
N PRO A 156 11.17 -11.05 4.39
CA PRO A 156 10.79 -11.49 3.04
C PRO A 156 11.91 -11.35 2.01
N TYR A 157 12.97 -10.59 2.33
CA TYR A 157 14.13 -10.46 1.45
C TYR A 157 15.14 -11.59 1.70
N TYR A 158 15.50 -11.83 2.96
CA TYR A 158 16.56 -12.77 3.35
C TYR A 158 16.11 -14.22 3.55
N SER A 159 14.82 -14.49 3.78
CA SER A 159 14.30 -15.83 4.06
C SER A 159 14.23 -16.79 2.86
N ALA A 160 14.77 -16.41 1.70
CA ALA A 160 14.65 -17.15 0.43
C ALA A 160 13.20 -17.44 0.00
N MET A 161 12.22 -16.75 0.58
CA MET A 161 10.79 -16.81 0.22
C MET A 161 10.60 -16.84 -1.30
N TRP A 162 11.30 -15.98 -2.04
CA TRP A 162 11.15 -15.80 -3.49
C TRP A 162 12.08 -16.66 -4.35
N HIS A 163 12.53 -17.83 -3.86
CA HIS A 163 13.43 -18.70 -4.64
C HIS A 163 12.76 -19.22 -5.93
N GLY A 164 11.46 -19.56 -5.86
CA GLY A 164 10.70 -20.12 -6.99
C GLY A 164 10.14 -19.10 -7.99
N GLY A 165 10.31 -17.80 -7.75
CA GLY A 165 9.72 -16.73 -8.56
C GLY A 165 9.29 -15.52 -7.73
N ALA A 166 8.66 -14.55 -8.39
CA ALA A 166 8.16 -13.31 -7.76
C ALA A 166 6.67 -13.37 -7.36
N ASP A 167 6.00 -14.48 -7.68
CA ASP A 167 4.56 -14.68 -7.50
C ASP A 167 4.30 -15.88 -6.58
N ALA A 168 3.23 -15.80 -5.79
CA ALA A 168 2.74 -16.89 -4.97
C ALA A 168 1.76 -17.80 -5.73
N PHE A 169 1.55 -19.00 -5.22
CA PHE A 169 0.48 -19.90 -5.67
C PHE A 169 -0.83 -19.57 -4.94
N TRP A 170 -1.84 -19.11 -5.67
CA TRP A 170 -3.07 -18.56 -5.11
C TRP A 170 -4.23 -19.54 -5.11
N TYR A 171 -4.98 -19.55 -4.00
CA TYR A 171 -6.23 -20.27 -3.81
C TYR A 171 -7.35 -19.25 -3.59
N ASP A 172 -8.28 -19.18 -4.55
CA ASP A 172 -9.56 -18.53 -4.36
C ASP A 172 -10.64 -19.56 -4.02
N ARG A 173 -11.72 -19.09 -3.40
CA ARG A 173 -12.82 -19.94 -2.93
C ARG A 173 -13.50 -20.73 -4.08
N PRO A 174 -13.90 -20.11 -5.21
CA PRO A 174 -14.54 -20.84 -6.32
C PRO A 174 -13.66 -21.94 -6.94
N THR A 175 -12.36 -21.69 -7.07
CA THR A 175 -11.39 -22.66 -7.60
C THR A 175 -11.24 -23.85 -6.67
N VAL A 176 -11.13 -23.61 -5.35
CA VAL A 176 -11.06 -24.68 -4.35
C VAL A 176 -12.30 -25.56 -4.37
N GLU A 177 -13.50 -24.97 -4.44
CA GLU A 177 -14.76 -25.72 -4.55
C GLU A 177 -14.79 -26.57 -5.82
N THR A 178 -14.35 -26.01 -6.94
CA THR A 178 -14.25 -26.71 -8.22
C THR A 178 -13.30 -27.90 -8.12
N TRP A 179 -12.12 -27.73 -7.53
CA TRP A 179 -11.15 -28.82 -7.34
C TRP A 179 -11.64 -29.92 -6.42
N LEU A 180 -12.34 -29.58 -5.33
CA LEU A 180 -12.98 -30.56 -4.43
C LEU A 180 -14.06 -31.35 -5.17
N LYS A 181 -14.93 -30.65 -5.92
CA LYS A 181 -16.02 -31.27 -6.69
C LYS A 181 -15.50 -32.25 -7.74
N HIS A 182 -14.36 -31.96 -8.36
CA HIS A 182 -13.74 -32.81 -9.38
C HIS A 182 -12.72 -33.81 -8.83
N GLY A 183 -12.53 -33.89 -7.50
CA GLY A 183 -11.57 -34.80 -6.87
C GLY A 183 -10.10 -34.47 -7.13
N LEU A 184 -9.80 -33.27 -7.66
CA LEU A 184 -8.42 -32.79 -7.84
C LEU A 184 -7.78 -32.40 -6.50
N LEU A 185 -8.62 -32.06 -5.52
CA LEU A 185 -8.24 -31.82 -4.15
C LEU A 185 -8.99 -32.80 -3.25
N HIS A 186 -8.27 -33.60 -2.46
CA HIS A 186 -8.85 -34.64 -1.61
C HIS A 186 -9.31 -34.11 -0.25
N SER A 187 -8.71 -33.01 0.21
CA SER A 187 -9.07 -32.39 1.49
C SER A 187 -8.74 -30.91 1.48
N TYR A 188 -9.55 -30.12 2.18
CA TYR A 188 -9.29 -28.72 2.46
C TYR A 188 -9.80 -28.41 3.88
N PRO A 189 -9.18 -27.47 4.61
CA PRO A 189 -9.58 -27.16 5.99
C PRO A 189 -11.06 -26.74 6.06
N ARG A 190 -11.85 -27.45 6.89
CA ARG A 190 -13.32 -27.31 6.95
C ARG A 190 -13.78 -25.90 7.27
N GLN A 191 -13.01 -25.16 8.08
CA GLN A 191 -13.30 -23.78 8.44
C GLN A 191 -13.33 -22.83 7.23
N PHE A 192 -12.61 -23.16 6.15
CA PHE A 192 -12.63 -22.40 4.89
C PHE A 192 -13.77 -22.83 3.95
N LEU A 193 -14.49 -23.89 4.30
CA LEU A 193 -15.61 -24.44 3.53
C LEU A 193 -16.99 -24.01 4.05
N ALA A 194 -17.04 -22.99 4.91
CA ALA A 194 -18.31 -22.48 5.39
C ALA A 194 -19.10 -21.79 4.27
N PRO A 195 -20.45 -21.81 4.31
CA PRO A 195 -21.27 -21.03 3.38
C PRO A 195 -20.93 -19.54 3.44
N ALA A 196 -20.94 -18.87 2.28
CA ALA A 196 -20.52 -17.47 2.14
C ALA A 196 -21.31 -16.52 3.05
N ASP A 197 -22.65 -16.61 3.07
CA ASP A 197 -23.51 -15.73 3.89
C ASP A 197 -23.23 -15.90 5.39
N ALA A 198 -23.14 -17.15 5.87
CA ALA A 198 -22.82 -17.44 7.26
C ALA A 198 -21.38 -17.02 7.64
N ALA A 199 -20.47 -16.95 6.66
CA ALA A 199 -19.13 -16.41 6.86
C ALA A 199 -19.14 -14.87 6.93
N LEU A 200 -19.93 -14.21 6.08
CA LEU A 200 -20.14 -12.76 6.11
C LEU A 200 -20.71 -12.30 7.46
N ASP A 201 -21.75 -12.96 7.94
CA ASP A 201 -22.36 -12.63 9.24
C ASP A 201 -21.36 -12.80 10.39
N ARG A 202 -20.57 -13.88 10.38
CA ARG A 202 -19.50 -14.06 11.38
C ARG A 202 -18.41 -12.99 11.32
N LEU A 203 -18.12 -12.45 10.14
CA LEU A 203 -17.09 -11.42 9.96
C LEU A 203 -17.56 -10.07 10.53
N PHE A 204 -18.86 -9.78 10.48
CA PHE A 204 -19.39 -8.45 10.75
C PHE A 204 -20.28 -8.35 11.99
N ASP A 205 -20.94 -9.42 12.44
CA ASP A 205 -21.91 -9.34 13.55
C ASP A 205 -21.26 -9.50 14.93
N ASN A 206 -19.97 -9.84 14.99
CA ASN A 206 -19.21 -9.89 16.23
C ASN A 206 -18.47 -8.56 16.49
N ASP A 207 -19.05 -7.72 17.35
CA ASP A 207 -18.51 -6.43 17.76
C ASP A 207 -17.06 -6.47 18.27
N THR A 208 -16.62 -7.60 18.83
CA THR A 208 -15.26 -7.72 19.38
C THR A 208 -14.22 -7.92 18.28
N SER A 209 -14.52 -8.74 17.27
CA SER A 209 -13.60 -8.99 16.14
C SER A 209 -13.77 -8.00 14.99
N ARG A 210 -14.90 -7.29 14.94
CA ARG A 210 -15.22 -6.38 13.84
C ARG A 210 -14.13 -5.33 13.57
N PRO A 211 -13.54 -4.61 14.56
CA PRO A 211 -12.45 -3.67 14.29
C PRO A 211 -11.23 -4.33 13.65
N VAL A 212 -10.87 -5.54 14.10
CA VAL A 212 -9.75 -6.32 13.54
C VAL A 212 -10.03 -6.72 12.09
N ASN A 213 -11.27 -7.13 11.79
CA ASN A 213 -11.70 -7.53 10.45
C ASN A 213 -11.72 -6.33 9.49
N LEU A 214 -12.23 -5.19 9.93
CA LEU A 214 -12.20 -3.93 9.17
C LEU A 214 -10.76 -3.50 8.89
N ALA A 215 -9.88 -3.55 9.90
CA ALA A 215 -8.48 -3.21 9.75
C ALA A 215 -7.76 -4.17 8.78
N MET A 216 -8.03 -5.48 8.86
CA MET A 216 -7.53 -6.48 7.92
C MET A 216 -7.93 -6.16 6.48
N LEU A 217 -9.21 -5.86 6.24
CA LEU A 217 -9.70 -5.48 4.90
C LEU A 217 -9.08 -4.17 4.42
N GLY A 218 -8.92 -3.18 5.31
CA GLY A 218 -8.24 -1.92 4.98
C GLY A 218 -6.76 -2.11 4.63
N THR A 219 -6.05 -2.95 5.37
CA THR A 219 -4.67 -3.35 5.04
C THR A 219 -4.61 -3.99 3.65
N LEU A 220 -5.47 -4.97 3.37
CA LEU A 220 -5.47 -5.67 2.08
C LEU A 220 -5.88 -4.76 0.92
N HIS A 221 -6.81 -3.84 1.16
CA HIS A 221 -7.18 -2.82 0.19
C HIS A 221 -5.99 -1.92 -0.19
N ALA A 222 -5.23 -1.47 0.81
CA ALA A 222 -4.13 -0.55 0.63
C ALA A 222 -2.88 -1.20 0.04
N TRP A 223 -2.48 -2.34 0.59
CA TRP A 223 -1.19 -3.00 0.34
C TRP A 223 -1.28 -4.11 -0.72
N ARG A 224 -2.50 -4.44 -1.17
CA ARG A 224 -2.82 -5.47 -2.18
C ARG A 224 -2.47 -6.89 -1.77
N THR A 225 -1.20 -7.17 -1.48
CA THR A 225 -0.70 -8.48 -1.05
C THR A 225 0.11 -8.29 0.23
N ALA A 226 -0.29 -8.94 1.31
CA ALA A 226 0.41 -8.89 2.60
C ALA A 226 0.52 -10.29 3.22
N SER A 227 1.57 -10.55 4.00
CA SER A 227 1.67 -11.80 4.77
C SER A 227 0.75 -11.79 5.99
N ALA A 228 0.40 -12.96 6.50
CA ALA A 228 -0.38 -13.08 7.74
C ALA A 228 0.27 -12.33 8.92
N GLN A 229 1.61 -12.34 8.99
CA GLN A 229 2.39 -11.62 9.99
C GLN A 229 2.29 -10.10 9.81
N GLN A 230 2.39 -9.59 8.57
CA GLN A 230 2.26 -8.15 8.28
C GLN A 230 0.85 -7.65 8.61
N ILE A 231 -0.18 -8.40 8.25
CA ILE A 231 -1.58 -8.07 8.59
C ILE A 231 -1.79 -8.07 10.11
N ALA A 232 -1.24 -9.06 10.82
CA ALA A 232 -1.30 -9.07 12.29
C ALA A 232 -0.65 -7.81 12.88
N THR A 233 0.51 -7.39 12.36
CA THR A 233 1.19 -6.16 12.78
C THR A 233 0.36 -4.91 12.48
N PHE A 234 -0.24 -4.76 11.30
CA PHE A 234 -1.11 -3.61 11.03
C PHE A 234 -2.31 -3.56 11.97
N THR A 235 -2.96 -4.70 12.19
CA THR A 235 -4.20 -4.77 12.96
C THR A 235 -3.97 -4.73 14.47
N GLY A 236 -2.78 -5.05 14.95
CA GLY A 236 -2.50 -5.23 16.38
C GLY A 236 -3.08 -6.53 16.95
N SER A 237 -3.33 -7.52 16.11
CA SER A 237 -4.00 -8.77 16.50
C SER A 237 -3.18 -9.99 16.09
N ALA A 238 -2.44 -10.55 17.05
CA ALA A 238 -1.69 -11.79 16.88
C ALA A 238 -2.55 -12.97 16.39
N ARG A 239 -3.88 -12.95 16.59
CA ARG A 239 -4.81 -13.96 16.06
C ARG A 239 -4.76 -14.09 14.54
N LEU A 240 -4.39 -13.03 13.81
CA LEU A 240 -4.27 -13.07 12.36
C LEU A 240 -2.95 -13.71 11.89
N ARG A 241 -1.99 -13.96 12.79
CA ARG A 241 -0.82 -14.80 12.47
C ARG A 241 -1.25 -16.23 12.19
N THR A 242 -2.35 -16.69 12.76
CA THR A 242 -2.90 -18.03 12.51
C THR A 242 -3.76 -18.00 11.25
N PRO A 243 -3.32 -18.58 10.11
CA PRO A 243 -4.07 -18.50 8.84
C PRO A 243 -5.45 -19.15 8.90
N TYR A 244 -5.64 -20.07 9.85
CA TYR A 244 -6.88 -20.80 10.10
C TYR A 244 -7.85 -20.08 11.05
N GLY A 245 -7.48 -18.91 11.56
CA GLY A 245 -8.31 -18.14 12.49
C GLY A 245 -9.65 -17.76 11.88
N THR A 246 -10.66 -17.55 12.73
CA THR A 246 -12.04 -17.29 12.31
C THR A 246 -12.15 -16.09 11.36
N SER A 247 -11.40 -15.01 11.59
CA SER A 247 -11.38 -13.83 10.72
C SER A 247 -10.92 -14.16 9.30
N THR A 248 -9.73 -14.75 9.16
CA THR A 248 -9.18 -15.17 7.87
C THR A 248 -10.08 -16.19 7.18
N ALA A 249 -10.57 -17.17 7.94
CA ALA A 249 -11.42 -18.21 7.39
C ALA A 249 -12.76 -17.66 6.89
N SER A 250 -13.37 -16.75 7.65
CA SER A 250 -14.61 -16.10 7.25
C SER A 250 -14.41 -15.19 6.04
N ALA A 251 -13.30 -14.46 5.97
CA ALA A 251 -12.97 -13.62 4.81
C ALA A 251 -12.74 -14.44 3.54
N LEU A 252 -12.04 -15.59 3.62
CA LEU A 252 -11.87 -16.47 2.46
C LEU A 252 -13.20 -17.13 2.06
N SER A 253 -13.95 -17.68 3.01
CA SER A 253 -15.24 -18.33 2.74
C SER A 253 -16.29 -17.38 2.18
N SER A 254 -16.21 -16.09 2.51
CA SER A 254 -17.07 -15.05 1.95
C SER A 254 -16.54 -14.46 0.64
N HIS A 255 -15.50 -15.03 0.03
CA HIS A 255 -14.90 -14.54 -1.20
C HIS A 255 -14.33 -13.11 -1.09
N LEU A 256 -14.00 -12.60 0.10
CA LEU A 256 -13.41 -11.27 0.26
C LEU A 256 -11.89 -11.28 0.04
N ILE A 257 -11.24 -12.40 0.35
CA ILE A 257 -9.79 -12.55 0.19
C ILE A 257 -9.44 -13.85 -0.54
N ASP A 258 -8.29 -13.87 -1.19
CA ASP A 258 -7.61 -15.09 -1.63
C ASP A 258 -6.44 -15.41 -0.69
N ILE A 259 -6.06 -16.69 -0.60
CA ILE A 259 -4.88 -17.13 0.17
C ILE A 259 -3.79 -17.61 -0.78
N GLY A 260 -2.58 -17.09 -0.62
CA GLY A 260 -1.40 -17.42 -1.41
C GLY A 260 -0.37 -18.20 -0.61
N LEU A 261 0.34 -19.11 -1.27
CA LEU A 261 1.51 -19.82 -0.74
C LEU A 261 2.75 -19.48 -1.56
N VAL A 262 3.81 -19.02 -0.90
CA VAL A 262 5.02 -18.58 -1.60
C VAL A 262 5.85 -19.75 -2.15
N GLU A 263 5.79 -20.91 -1.50
CA GLU A 263 6.31 -22.16 -2.03
C GLU A 263 5.13 -23.13 -2.18
N PRO A 264 5.00 -23.87 -3.30
CA PRO A 264 3.99 -24.91 -3.40
C PRO A 264 4.28 -25.95 -2.32
N ALA A 265 3.57 -25.85 -1.19
CA ALA A 265 3.66 -26.84 -0.14
C ALA A 265 3.39 -28.20 -0.78
N HIS A 266 4.22 -29.21 -0.47
CA HIS A 266 3.99 -30.59 -0.90
C HIS A 266 2.59 -31.12 -0.53
N TYR A 267 1.86 -30.40 0.34
CA TYR A 267 0.48 -30.66 0.71
C TYR A 267 -0.36 -29.36 0.67
N PRO A 268 -1.28 -29.21 -0.30
CA PRO A 268 -2.24 -28.11 -0.32
C PRO A 268 -3.01 -28.02 1.00
N GLY A 269 -3.21 -26.81 1.52
CA GLY A 269 -4.00 -26.59 2.75
C GLY A 269 -3.23 -26.65 4.07
N ARG A 270 -1.90 -26.87 4.04
CA ARG A 270 -1.00 -26.63 5.19
C ARG A 270 -0.45 -25.20 5.12
N PHE A 271 -1.04 -24.32 5.92
CA PHE A 271 -0.78 -22.89 5.96
C PHE A 271 0.08 -22.57 7.18
N ASN A 272 1.28 -22.03 6.96
CA ASN A 272 2.12 -21.47 8.01
C ASN A 272 2.06 -19.93 7.94
N ALA A 273 2.02 -19.28 9.10
CA ALA A 273 2.06 -17.82 9.22
C ALA A 273 3.17 -17.17 8.39
N SER A 274 4.34 -17.81 8.30
CA SER A 274 5.50 -17.31 7.58
C SER A 274 5.45 -17.48 6.06
N THR A 275 4.56 -18.32 5.54
CA THR A 275 4.48 -18.64 4.09
C THR A 275 3.14 -18.27 3.46
N VAL A 276 2.20 -17.78 4.26
CA VAL A 276 0.86 -17.42 3.82
C VAL A 276 0.79 -15.94 3.49
N LEU A 277 0.37 -15.69 2.26
CA LEU A 277 0.00 -14.37 1.78
C LEU A 277 -1.52 -14.27 1.67
N MET A 278 -2.04 -13.06 1.77
CA MET A 278 -3.44 -12.75 1.55
C MET A 278 -3.55 -11.54 0.62
N ARG A 279 -4.61 -11.50 -0.19
CA ARG A 279 -4.95 -10.37 -1.05
C ARG A 279 -6.47 -10.21 -1.17
N PRO A 280 -6.99 -9.05 -1.56
CA PRO A 280 -8.40 -8.92 -1.98
C PRO A 280 -8.73 -9.94 -3.06
N SER A 281 -9.85 -10.65 -2.90
CA SER A 281 -10.32 -11.56 -3.94
C SER A 281 -10.75 -10.77 -5.19
N ARG A 282 -10.93 -11.48 -6.30
CA ARG A 282 -11.46 -10.91 -7.55
C ARG A 282 -12.99 -10.89 -7.63
N SER A 283 -13.67 -11.19 -6.53
CA SER A 283 -15.13 -11.17 -6.43
C SER A 283 -15.68 -9.75 -6.35
N GLU A 284 -16.98 -9.62 -6.63
CA GLU A 284 -17.75 -8.39 -6.43
C GLU A 284 -18.40 -8.33 -5.03
N THR A 285 -18.15 -9.34 -4.17
CA THR A 285 -18.78 -9.47 -2.85
C THR A 285 -18.67 -8.22 -1.98
N PHE A 286 -17.54 -7.50 -2.07
CA PHE A 286 -17.39 -6.26 -1.31
C PHE A 286 -18.44 -5.22 -1.69
N ALA A 287 -18.60 -4.95 -2.99
CA ALA A 287 -19.56 -3.98 -3.49
C ALA A 287 -21.01 -4.47 -3.30
N GLU A 288 -21.27 -5.75 -3.58
CA GLU A 288 -22.63 -6.30 -3.57
C GLU A 288 -23.20 -6.58 -2.17
N HIS A 289 -22.34 -6.89 -1.19
CA HIS A 289 -22.79 -7.43 0.11
C HIS A 289 -22.18 -6.76 1.33
N ILE A 290 -21.07 -6.02 1.19
CA ILE A 290 -20.40 -5.39 2.32
C ILE A 290 -20.72 -3.91 2.41
N GLU A 291 -20.62 -3.18 1.30
CA GLU A 291 -20.68 -1.72 1.30
C GLU A 291 -21.94 -1.19 2.02
N ASP A 292 -23.11 -1.77 1.75
CA ASP A 292 -24.38 -1.40 2.39
C ASP A 292 -24.49 -1.79 3.88
N ARG A 293 -23.62 -2.70 4.37
CA ARG A 293 -23.56 -3.09 5.80
C ARG A 293 -22.64 -2.17 6.60
N LEU A 294 -21.82 -1.33 5.97
CA LEU A 294 -20.87 -0.47 6.65
C LEU A 294 -21.50 0.87 7.03
N SER A 295 -21.12 1.39 8.19
CA SER A 295 -21.27 2.81 8.45
C SER A 295 -20.20 3.58 7.70
N PHE A 296 -20.39 4.89 7.50
CA PHE A 296 -19.42 5.73 6.80
C PHE A 296 -18.02 5.65 7.40
N ALA A 297 -17.89 5.66 8.73
CA ALA A 297 -16.59 5.54 9.40
C ALA A 297 -15.90 4.19 9.15
N GLU A 298 -16.66 3.11 9.01
CA GLU A 298 -16.12 1.78 8.69
C GLU A 298 -15.73 1.67 7.23
N TRP A 299 -16.52 2.27 6.34
CA TRP A 299 -16.18 2.39 4.93
C TRP A 299 -14.89 3.21 4.74
N VAL A 300 -14.78 4.38 5.38
CA VAL A 300 -13.53 5.18 5.39
C VAL A 300 -12.37 4.37 5.98
N ALA A 301 -12.59 3.61 7.05
CA ALA A 301 -11.53 2.79 7.62
C ALA A 301 -11.00 1.72 6.66
N ILE A 302 -11.85 1.15 5.80
CA ILE A 302 -11.42 0.16 4.81
C ILE A 302 -10.84 0.83 3.56
N THR A 303 -11.55 1.80 3.00
CA THR A 303 -11.28 2.30 1.65
C THR A 303 -10.63 3.68 1.61
N GLY A 304 -10.62 4.41 2.73
CA GLY A 304 -10.17 5.81 2.78
C GLY A 304 -10.89 6.72 1.79
N GLY A 305 -12.13 6.36 1.40
CA GLY A 305 -12.89 7.11 0.41
C GLY A 305 -12.69 6.67 -1.05
N GLN A 306 -11.85 5.66 -1.29
CA GLN A 306 -11.53 5.16 -2.63
C GLN A 306 -12.42 3.98 -3.03
N GLU A 307 -12.51 3.70 -4.33
CA GLU A 307 -13.18 2.49 -4.82
C GLU A 307 -12.41 1.23 -4.38
N TRP A 308 -13.14 0.20 -3.92
CA TRP A 308 -12.60 -1.13 -3.65
C TRP A 308 -12.13 -1.78 -4.95
N VAL A 309 -10.83 -2.08 -5.02
CA VAL A 309 -10.26 -2.73 -6.21
C VAL A 309 -9.78 -4.13 -5.84
N ALA A 310 -10.26 -5.09 -6.61
CA ALA A 310 -10.01 -6.52 -6.47
C ALA A 310 -8.61 -6.95 -6.95
N GLY A 311 -8.11 -8.06 -6.41
CA GLY A 311 -6.88 -8.72 -6.83
C GLY A 311 -5.57 -8.08 -6.33
N GLY A 312 -4.46 -8.63 -6.81
CA GLY A 312 -3.10 -8.15 -6.54
C GLY A 312 -2.21 -8.30 -7.77
N GLN A 313 -1.14 -7.49 -7.82
CA GLN A 313 -0.09 -7.57 -8.82
C GLN A 313 1.27 -7.56 -8.11
N TYR A 314 2.24 -8.33 -8.62
CA TYR A 314 3.64 -8.31 -8.17
C TYR A 314 3.83 -8.64 -6.68
N ASP A 315 3.50 -9.88 -6.28
CA ASP A 315 3.46 -10.31 -4.86
C ASP A 315 4.76 -9.98 -4.11
N ARG A 316 5.93 -10.27 -4.70
CA ARG A 316 7.23 -9.93 -4.11
C ARG A 316 7.40 -8.44 -3.85
N HIS A 317 6.96 -7.58 -4.78
CA HIS A 317 7.11 -6.14 -4.63
C HIS A 317 6.26 -5.63 -3.48
N ASN A 318 5.00 -6.05 -3.41
CA ASN A 318 4.07 -5.61 -2.36
C ASN A 318 4.56 -6.07 -0.98
N ILE A 319 5.02 -7.32 -0.86
CA ILE A 319 5.52 -7.83 0.42
C ILE A 319 6.77 -7.09 0.88
N LEU A 320 7.71 -6.77 -0.03
CA LEU A 320 8.90 -6.00 0.30
C LEU A 320 8.58 -4.54 0.64
N ALA A 321 7.72 -3.88 -0.13
CA ALA A 321 7.28 -2.52 0.13
C ALA A 321 6.57 -2.41 1.49
N THR A 322 5.69 -3.37 1.77
CA THR A 322 4.98 -3.49 3.05
C THR A 322 5.96 -3.65 4.21
N GLU A 323 6.94 -4.54 4.08
CA GLU A 323 7.92 -4.77 5.14
C GLU A 323 8.81 -3.56 5.38
N LEU A 324 9.27 -2.89 4.32
CA LEU A 324 10.05 -1.66 4.42
C LEU A 324 9.27 -0.58 5.17
N ALA A 325 8.01 -0.38 4.80
CA ALA A 325 7.16 0.62 5.43
C ALA A 325 6.87 0.28 6.90
N LEU A 326 6.59 -0.99 7.23
CA LEU A 326 6.42 -1.42 8.62
C LEU A 326 7.68 -1.19 9.46
N ARG A 327 8.87 -1.51 8.92
CA ARG A 327 10.14 -1.20 9.60
C ARG A 327 10.33 0.30 9.79
N ALA A 328 9.94 1.12 8.82
CA ALA A 328 10.02 2.57 8.95
C ALA A 328 9.09 3.08 10.05
N ALA A 329 7.84 2.61 10.07
CA ALA A 329 6.86 2.91 11.12
C ALA A 329 7.27 2.43 12.52
N GLU A 330 8.18 1.44 12.59
CA GLU A 330 8.62 0.83 13.83
C GLU A 330 9.92 1.45 14.39
N TYR A 331 10.87 1.82 13.53
CA TYR A 331 12.22 2.23 13.95
C TYR A 331 12.64 3.64 13.49
N THR A 332 11.77 4.40 12.82
CA THR A 332 12.11 5.74 12.33
C THR A 332 11.07 6.78 12.73
N GLU A 333 11.40 8.06 12.61
CA GLU A 333 10.54 9.17 13.00
C GLU A 333 9.48 9.53 11.92
N VAL A 334 8.80 8.53 11.35
CA VAL A 334 7.65 8.74 10.47
C VAL A 334 6.36 8.81 11.28
N SER A 335 5.42 9.67 10.88
CA SER A 335 4.13 9.79 11.56
C SER A 335 3.08 8.84 11.02
N THR A 336 3.19 8.43 9.76
CA THR A 336 2.34 7.39 9.16
C THR A 336 2.99 6.79 7.92
N ILE A 337 2.44 5.67 7.47
CA ILE A 337 2.81 4.98 6.24
C ILE A 337 1.55 4.70 5.42
N LEU A 338 1.68 4.68 4.10
CA LEU A 338 0.58 4.50 3.16
C LEU A 338 0.92 3.39 2.17
N GLY A 339 0.00 2.45 1.99
CA GLY A 339 0.07 1.44 0.94
C GLY A 339 -0.25 2.00 -0.44
N GLU A 340 0.09 1.24 -1.48
CA GLU A 340 -0.02 1.60 -2.90
C GLU A 340 -1.34 2.32 -3.27
N ARG A 341 -2.48 1.84 -2.74
CA ARG A 341 -3.79 2.41 -3.09
C ARG A 341 -3.95 3.88 -2.70
N PHE A 342 -3.25 4.31 -1.65
CA PHE A 342 -3.24 5.69 -1.17
C PHE A 342 -2.05 6.51 -1.71
N CYS A 343 -1.32 5.94 -2.67
CA CYS A 343 -0.11 6.51 -3.24
C CYS A 343 -0.25 6.82 -4.74
N SER A 344 -1.47 7.08 -5.22
CA SER A 344 -1.66 7.57 -6.59
C SER A 344 -1.00 8.95 -6.75
N ILE A 345 -0.61 9.28 -7.98
CA ILE A 345 -0.02 10.59 -8.27
C ILE A 345 -0.97 11.74 -7.87
N ASP A 346 -2.27 11.58 -8.07
CA ASP A 346 -3.26 12.56 -7.63
C ASP A 346 -3.32 12.70 -6.09
N LEU A 347 -3.27 11.60 -5.35
CA LEU A 347 -3.26 11.66 -3.88
C LEU A 347 -1.95 12.24 -3.33
N LEU A 348 -0.82 12.00 -3.99
CA LEU A 348 0.49 12.47 -3.54
C LEU A 348 0.81 13.92 -3.96
N ALA A 349 0.31 14.37 -5.11
CA ALA A 349 0.71 15.64 -5.74
C ALA A 349 -0.43 16.45 -6.36
N GLY A 350 -1.68 16.00 -6.24
CA GLY A 350 -2.88 16.64 -6.76
C GLY A 350 -3.90 16.88 -5.64
N SER A 351 -5.09 16.28 -5.76
CA SER A 351 -6.19 16.47 -4.82
C SER A 351 -5.84 16.14 -3.37
N GLY A 352 -5.05 15.09 -3.12
CA GLY A 352 -4.63 14.70 -1.77
C GLY A 352 -3.60 15.64 -1.12
N ALA A 353 -2.97 16.51 -1.91
CA ALA A 353 -2.16 17.63 -1.42
C ALA A 353 -2.95 18.95 -1.33
N GLY A 354 -4.27 18.91 -1.55
CA GLY A 354 -5.14 20.09 -1.60
C GLY A 354 -4.89 20.97 -2.83
N LEU A 355 -4.47 20.36 -3.94
CA LEU A 355 -4.29 21.00 -5.24
C LEU A 355 -5.35 20.53 -6.24
N ALA A 356 -5.35 21.09 -7.45
CA ALA A 356 -6.21 20.62 -8.52
C ALA A 356 -5.92 19.14 -8.86
N PRO A 357 -6.96 18.33 -9.15
CA PRO A 357 -6.78 16.93 -9.47
C PRO A 357 -5.86 16.69 -10.67
N ILE A 358 -5.09 15.61 -10.63
CA ILE A 358 -4.27 15.15 -11.76
C ILE A 358 -5.04 14.05 -12.49
N GLU A 359 -5.65 14.42 -13.62
CA GLU A 359 -6.46 13.50 -14.42
C GLU A 359 -5.62 12.64 -15.38
N GLY A 360 -6.12 11.44 -15.68
CA GLY A 360 -5.53 10.56 -16.70
C GLY A 360 -4.25 9.80 -16.29
N ASP A 361 -3.76 10.01 -15.06
CA ASP A 361 -2.61 9.29 -14.52
C ASP A 361 -2.99 8.38 -13.33
N GLN A 362 -3.31 7.12 -13.64
CA GLN A 362 -3.73 6.12 -12.65
C GLN A 362 -2.56 5.40 -11.97
N ARG A 363 -1.34 5.91 -12.10
CA ARG A 363 -0.15 5.26 -11.55
C ARG A 363 0.04 5.61 -10.07
N THR A 364 0.64 4.66 -9.38
CA THR A 364 0.83 4.64 -7.92
C THR A 364 2.30 4.41 -7.60
N ALA A 365 2.78 4.99 -6.51
CA ALA A 365 3.99 4.50 -5.84
C ALA A 365 3.66 3.22 -5.08
N ASP A 366 4.64 2.34 -4.85
CA ASP A 366 4.41 1.06 -4.15
C ASP A 366 4.08 1.28 -2.66
N ALA A 367 4.62 2.36 -2.07
CA ALA A 367 4.29 2.84 -0.73
C ALA A 367 4.63 4.33 -0.59
N ALA A 368 4.18 4.96 0.49
CA ALA A 368 4.68 6.26 0.91
C ALA A 368 4.91 6.31 2.43
N LEU A 369 5.98 6.98 2.83
CA LEU A 369 6.25 7.31 4.23
C LEU A 369 5.95 8.80 4.45
N VAL A 370 5.38 9.15 5.59
CA VAL A 370 5.02 10.55 5.88
C VAL A 370 5.76 11.03 7.12
N ARG A 371 6.51 12.12 6.99
CA ARG A 371 7.18 12.81 8.10
C ARG A 371 6.20 13.60 8.99
N PRO A 372 6.59 13.97 10.22
CA PRO A 372 5.76 14.80 11.10
C PRO A 372 5.36 16.16 10.54
N ASP A 373 6.17 16.72 9.63
CA ASP A 373 5.91 17.98 8.94
C ASP A 373 5.09 17.82 7.64
N GLY A 374 4.63 16.59 7.34
CA GLY A 374 3.82 16.29 6.17
C GLY A 374 4.61 16.02 4.89
N MET A 375 5.95 15.88 4.95
CA MET A 375 6.72 15.39 3.79
C MET A 375 6.25 14.00 3.40
N ARG A 376 6.02 13.77 2.12
CA ARG A 376 5.65 12.49 1.53
C ARG A 376 6.87 11.92 0.82
N ILE A 377 7.36 10.77 1.28
CA ILE A 377 8.44 10.04 0.63
C ILE A 377 7.82 8.85 -0.10
N ALA A 378 7.57 9.01 -1.40
CA ALA A 378 7.08 7.95 -2.26
C ALA A 378 8.19 6.91 -2.52
N ILE A 379 7.87 5.64 -2.31
CA ILE A 379 8.80 4.52 -2.44
C ILE A 379 8.44 3.72 -3.70
N GLU A 380 9.46 3.45 -4.51
CA GLU A 380 9.37 2.61 -5.69
C GLU A 380 10.38 1.46 -5.58
N MET A 381 9.86 0.26 -5.35
CA MET A 381 10.63 -0.96 -5.28
C MET A 381 11.06 -1.40 -6.68
N THR A 382 12.36 -1.68 -6.83
CA THR A 382 12.89 -2.15 -8.11
C THR A 382 13.84 -3.33 -7.91
N ALA A 383 13.50 -4.45 -8.53
CA ALA A 383 14.31 -5.67 -8.52
C ALA A 383 15.12 -5.86 -9.81
N SER A 384 14.77 -5.13 -10.88
CA SER A 384 15.40 -5.26 -12.19
C SER A 384 15.25 -3.99 -13.02
N ASN A 385 16.23 -3.73 -13.89
CA ASN A 385 16.17 -2.61 -14.82
C ASN A 385 15.58 -3.04 -16.17
N THR A 386 14.26 -3.01 -16.30
CA THR A 386 13.54 -3.17 -17.57
C THR A 386 13.34 -1.82 -18.26
N LYS A 387 12.92 -1.82 -19.55
CA LYS A 387 12.50 -0.57 -20.23
C LYS A 387 11.36 0.16 -19.50
N GLY A 388 10.61 -0.54 -18.65
CA GLY A 388 9.59 0.06 -17.78
C GLY A 388 10.18 0.98 -16.71
N PHE A 389 11.37 0.67 -16.19
CA PHE A 389 12.00 1.45 -15.12
C PHE A 389 12.38 2.86 -15.56
N ALA A 390 13.07 3.01 -16.71
CA ALA A 390 13.46 4.34 -17.21
C ALA A 390 12.25 5.27 -17.39
N ARG A 391 11.14 4.72 -17.92
CA ARG A 391 9.87 5.45 -18.00
C ARG A 391 9.29 5.80 -16.63
N LYS A 392 9.41 4.93 -15.61
CA LYS A 392 9.02 5.27 -14.24
C LYS A 392 9.81 6.48 -13.73
N ALA A 393 11.15 6.45 -13.87
CA ALA A 393 12.02 7.55 -13.44
C ALA A 393 11.72 8.87 -14.16
N GLU A 394 11.57 8.85 -15.50
CA GLU A 394 11.22 10.04 -16.29
C GLU A 394 9.89 10.67 -15.86
N ARG A 395 8.91 9.83 -15.50
CA ARG A 395 7.58 10.32 -15.07
C ARG A 395 7.63 10.97 -13.69
N TRP A 396 8.30 10.34 -12.73
CA TRP A 396 8.50 10.94 -11.42
C TRP A 396 9.28 12.25 -11.52
N ALA A 397 10.37 12.27 -12.31
CA ALA A 397 11.14 13.49 -12.53
C ALA A 397 10.28 14.60 -13.16
N ARG A 398 9.43 14.27 -14.14
CA ARG A 398 8.50 15.22 -14.76
C ARG A 398 7.50 15.77 -13.73
N LEU A 399 6.81 14.90 -12.98
CA LEU A 399 5.86 15.33 -11.95
C LEU A 399 6.52 16.25 -10.93
N LEU A 400 7.71 15.90 -10.45
CA LEU A 400 8.47 16.72 -9.51
C LEU A 400 8.88 18.06 -10.17
N SER A 401 9.18 18.10 -11.47
CA SER A 401 9.48 19.37 -12.14
C SER A 401 8.26 20.29 -12.26
N GLU A 402 7.05 19.73 -12.30
CA GLU A 402 5.77 20.45 -12.42
C GLU A 402 5.19 20.85 -11.06
N ARG A 403 5.55 20.15 -9.97
CA ARG A 403 5.01 20.35 -8.62
C ARG A 403 6.10 20.65 -7.61
N SER A 404 5.94 21.73 -6.85
CA SER A 404 6.96 22.12 -5.89
C SER A 404 6.95 21.32 -4.58
N LEU A 405 8.11 21.23 -3.93
CA LEU A 405 8.21 20.66 -2.59
C LEU A 405 7.36 21.43 -1.58
N SER A 406 7.28 22.75 -1.71
CA SER A 406 6.43 23.61 -0.86
C SER A 406 4.94 23.31 -1.00
N GLU A 407 4.49 22.87 -2.19
CA GLU A 407 3.08 22.63 -2.43
C GLU A 407 2.65 21.22 -2.04
N THR A 408 3.52 20.23 -2.23
CA THR A 408 3.17 18.80 -2.14
C THR A 408 3.90 18.06 -1.03
N GLY A 409 5.05 18.58 -0.58
CA GLY A 409 5.98 17.85 0.29
C GLY A 409 6.53 16.58 -0.35
N LEU A 410 6.41 16.39 -1.67
CA LEU A 410 6.71 15.11 -2.32
C LEU A 410 8.20 14.94 -2.66
N CYS A 411 8.75 13.81 -2.25
CA CYS A 411 10.02 13.24 -2.68
C CYS A 411 9.82 11.79 -3.12
N VAL A 412 10.72 11.28 -3.95
CA VAL A 412 10.65 9.93 -4.53
C VAL A 412 11.95 9.18 -4.29
N VAL A 413 11.85 7.92 -3.87
CA VAL A 413 13.00 7.04 -3.66
C VAL A 413 12.82 5.75 -4.43
N PHE A 414 13.80 5.42 -5.27
CA PHE A 414 13.90 4.10 -5.86
C PHE A 414 14.72 3.19 -4.95
N VAL A 415 14.12 2.12 -4.46
CA VAL A 415 14.78 1.15 -3.58
C VAL A 415 15.15 -0.09 -4.37
N VAL A 416 16.45 -0.32 -4.54
CA VAL A 416 16.98 -1.45 -5.27
C VAL A 416 16.98 -2.70 -4.39
N ALA A 417 16.08 -3.64 -4.68
CA ALA A 417 15.89 -4.90 -3.96
C ALA A 417 16.02 -6.09 -4.92
N THR A 418 17.23 -6.34 -5.42
CA THR A 418 17.54 -7.52 -6.26
C THR A 418 17.35 -8.82 -5.46
N PRO A 419 17.02 -9.96 -6.10
CA PRO A 419 16.96 -11.24 -5.37
C PRO A 419 18.26 -11.56 -4.63
N VAL A 420 18.18 -12.12 -3.42
CA VAL A 420 19.37 -12.52 -2.63
C VAL A 420 20.21 -13.56 -3.36
N THR A 421 19.57 -14.40 -4.19
CA THR A 421 20.22 -15.41 -5.02
C THR A 421 20.84 -14.85 -6.31
N ALA A 422 20.68 -13.56 -6.60
CA ALA A 422 21.23 -12.95 -7.80
C ALA A 422 22.77 -12.93 -7.75
N GLN A 423 23.39 -13.21 -8.89
CA GLN A 423 24.86 -13.14 -8.99
C GLN A 423 25.33 -11.70 -8.79
N HIS A 424 26.46 -11.51 -8.10
CA HIS A 424 27.04 -10.19 -7.82
C HIS A 424 27.14 -9.30 -9.09
N ARG A 425 27.51 -9.87 -10.24
CA ARG A 425 27.59 -9.13 -11.51
C ARG A 425 26.25 -8.52 -11.94
N ASP A 426 25.15 -9.23 -11.68
CA ASP A 426 23.80 -8.81 -12.06
C ASP A 426 23.26 -7.75 -11.11
N VAL A 427 23.61 -7.86 -9.81
CA VAL A 427 23.34 -6.83 -8.81
C VAL A 427 24.01 -5.51 -9.20
N VAL A 428 25.32 -5.52 -9.46
CA VAL A 428 26.08 -4.33 -9.88
C VAL A 428 25.54 -3.74 -11.19
N ARG A 429 25.23 -4.59 -12.18
CA ARG A 429 24.68 -4.15 -13.46
C ARG A 429 23.32 -3.49 -13.30
N THR A 430 22.44 -4.08 -12.49
CA THR A 430 21.10 -3.55 -12.21
C THR A 430 21.20 -2.20 -11.52
N ARG A 431 22.03 -2.10 -10.47
CA ARG A 431 22.27 -0.85 -9.75
C ARG A 431 22.81 0.25 -10.66
N ASN A 432 23.87 -0.01 -11.44
CA ASN A 432 24.41 0.99 -12.38
C ASN A 432 23.36 1.52 -13.36
N ARG A 433 22.51 0.65 -13.89
CA ARG A 433 21.46 1.05 -14.85
C ARG A 433 20.35 1.88 -14.21
N ILE A 434 19.99 1.56 -12.97
CA ILE A 434 19.00 2.34 -12.20
C ILE A 434 19.53 3.75 -11.96
N TYR A 435 20.77 3.87 -11.47
CA TYR A 435 21.44 5.16 -11.26
C TYR A 435 21.50 5.95 -12.57
N GLU A 436 21.93 5.32 -13.67
CA GLU A 436 21.97 5.96 -14.99
C GLU A 436 20.59 6.46 -15.45
N ALA A 437 19.53 5.66 -15.28
CA ALA A 437 18.18 6.02 -15.68
C ALA A 437 17.61 7.17 -14.83
N VAL A 438 17.83 7.17 -13.52
CA VAL A 438 17.42 8.27 -12.63
C VAL A 438 18.17 9.56 -12.98
N ALA A 439 19.50 9.48 -13.14
CA ALA A 439 20.30 10.63 -13.53
C ALA A 439 19.88 11.22 -14.89
N ARG A 440 19.51 10.36 -15.85
CA ARG A 440 19.00 10.79 -17.16
C ARG A 440 17.64 11.47 -17.05
N ALA A 441 16.73 10.91 -16.26
CA ALA A 441 15.42 11.48 -16.00
C ALA A 441 15.52 12.87 -15.35
N VAL A 442 16.39 13.03 -14.35
CA VAL A 442 16.66 14.32 -13.70
C VAL A 442 17.25 15.34 -14.69
N ALA A 443 18.19 14.92 -15.54
CA ALA A 443 18.76 15.81 -16.55
C ALA A 443 17.70 16.27 -17.58
N GLN A 444 16.73 15.41 -17.90
CA GLN A 444 15.64 15.73 -18.82
C GLN A 444 14.59 16.65 -18.18
N PHE A 445 14.34 16.50 -16.88
CA PHE A 445 13.36 17.28 -16.11
C PHE A 445 14.04 17.87 -14.87
N PRO A 446 14.86 18.94 -15.01
CA PRO A 446 15.70 19.44 -13.92
C PRO A 446 14.92 20.17 -12.81
N GLY A 447 13.70 20.66 -13.11
CA GLY A 447 12.96 21.56 -12.23
C GLY A 447 13.47 23.00 -12.29
N THR A 448 13.23 23.79 -11.25
CA THR A 448 13.70 25.18 -11.14
C THR A 448 14.90 25.28 -10.21
N THR A 449 15.64 26.38 -10.26
CA THR A 449 16.79 26.64 -9.38
C THR A 449 16.42 26.59 -7.89
N SER A 450 15.23 27.06 -7.53
CA SER A 450 14.72 27.06 -6.15
C SER A 450 14.08 25.74 -5.71
N ASN A 451 13.89 24.79 -6.64
CA ASN A 451 13.19 23.54 -6.39
C ASN A 451 13.66 22.46 -7.39
N PRO A 452 14.96 22.13 -7.37
CA PRO A 452 15.53 21.18 -8.31
C PRO A 452 14.95 19.79 -8.08
N VAL A 453 14.73 19.05 -9.17
CA VAL A 453 14.26 17.66 -9.10
C VAL A 453 15.34 16.75 -8.50
N ALA A 454 16.61 17.05 -8.78
CA ALA A 454 17.76 16.31 -8.26
C ALA A 454 17.77 16.20 -6.72
N GLU A 455 17.24 17.19 -6.00
CA GLU A 455 17.18 17.17 -4.54
C GLU A 455 16.03 16.32 -3.99
N ARG A 456 15.06 15.95 -4.83
CA ARG A 456 13.79 15.32 -4.42
C ARG A 456 13.62 13.90 -4.96
N ILE A 457 14.61 13.41 -5.70
CA ILE A 457 14.62 12.04 -6.22
C ILE A 457 15.93 11.35 -5.86
N GLY A 458 15.82 10.21 -5.18
CA GLY A 458 16.95 9.47 -4.65
C GLY A 458 16.93 8.00 -5.03
N VAL A 459 18.08 7.35 -4.85
CA VAL A 459 18.22 5.91 -4.96
C VAL A 459 18.79 5.36 -3.66
N ALA A 460 18.23 4.28 -3.15
CA ALA A 460 18.77 3.50 -2.05
C ALA A 460 18.85 2.02 -2.44
N THR A 461 19.65 1.25 -1.71
CA THR A 461 19.73 -0.21 -1.90
C THR A 461 19.18 -0.90 -0.66
N TRP A 462 18.36 -1.93 -0.84
CA TRP A 462 17.79 -2.70 0.28
C TRP A 462 18.88 -3.21 1.22
N ARG A 463 20.02 -3.66 0.69
CA ARG A 463 21.14 -4.21 1.47
C ARG A 463 21.94 -3.15 2.23
N GLU A 464 21.88 -1.89 1.81
CA GLU A 464 22.49 -0.78 2.54
C GLU A 464 21.65 -0.42 3.76
N TRP A 465 20.33 -0.49 3.66
CA TRP A 465 19.40 -0.27 4.79
C TRP A 465 19.22 -1.50 5.70
N PHE A 466 19.15 -2.67 5.08
CA PHE A 466 18.87 -3.96 5.71
C PHE A 466 20.02 -4.91 5.39
N PRO A 467 21.11 -4.81 6.14
CA PRO A 467 22.35 -5.53 5.89
C PRO A 467 22.27 -7.06 5.99
N GLY A 468 21.30 -7.55 6.76
CA GLY A 468 21.05 -8.97 6.97
C GLY A 468 19.64 -9.17 7.50
N GLN A 469 19.31 -10.43 7.77
CA GLN A 469 18.05 -10.77 8.41
C GLN A 469 17.97 -10.08 9.78
N HIS A 470 16.91 -9.30 9.99
CA HIS A 470 16.65 -8.57 11.24
C HIS A 470 17.74 -7.56 11.65
N LEU A 471 18.56 -7.14 10.69
CA LEU A 471 19.57 -6.09 10.89
C LEU A 471 19.14 -4.77 10.23
N LEU A 472 19.50 -3.66 10.87
CA LEU A 472 19.29 -2.28 10.42
C LEU A 472 20.63 -1.53 10.37
N SER A 473 20.82 -0.67 9.38
CA SER A 473 21.94 0.28 9.38
C SER A 473 21.48 1.68 9.82
N ASP A 474 22.44 2.53 10.21
CA ASP A 474 22.18 3.96 10.46
C ASP A 474 21.61 4.68 9.24
N ASP A 475 21.99 4.22 8.04
CA ASP A 475 21.46 4.73 6.77
C ASP A 475 19.95 4.49 6.67
N PHE A 476 19.41 3.40 7.24
CA PHE A 476 17.96 3.19 7.29
C PHE A 476 17.27 4.14 8.28
N LEU A 477 17.85 4.32 9.48
CA LEU A 477 17.27 5.15 10.54
C LEU A 477 17.03 6.61 10.11
N THR A 478 17.85 7.08 9.16
CA THR A 478 17.76 8.42 8.56
C THR A 478 17.13 8.41 7.15
N MET A 479 16.80 7.23 6.63
CA MET A 479 16.39 6.97 5.25
C MET A 479 17.36 7.63 4.25
N ARG A 480 18.66 7.42 4.45
CA ARG A 480 19.72 7.96 3.61
C ARG A 480 19.61 7.44 2.18
N VAL A 481 19.71 8.35 1.22
CA VAL A 481 19.65 8.06 -0.23
C VAL A 481 20.78 8.76 -0.99
N ASP A 482 21.12 8.23 -2.16
CA ASP A 482 21.98 8.90 -3.13
C ASP A 482 21.16 9.74 -4.11
N ARG A 483 21.48 11.02 -4.24
CA ARG A 483 20.84 11.99 -5.13
C ARG A 483 21.79 12.47 -6.22
N PRO A 484 21.34 12.69 -7.47
CA PRO A 484 22.19 13.14 -8.56
C PRO A 484 22.39 14.67 -8.55
N THR A 485 22.75 15.25 -7.39
CA THR A 485 22.91 16.71 -7.19
C THR A 485 24.30 17.24 -7.49
N GLY A 486 25.31 16.37 -7.53
CA GLY A 486 26.70 16.77 -7.81
C GLY A 486 27.07 16.73 -9.29
N THR A 487 28.37 16.87 -9.57
CA THR A 487 28.93 16.86 -10.93
C THR A 487 30.09 15.88 -11.08
N GLY A 488 30.33 15.38 -12.29
CA GLY A 488 31.52 14.56 -12.58
C GLY A 488 31.55 13.24 -11.80
N ALA A 489 32.66 12.99 -11.09
CA ALA A 489 32.85 11.80 -10.25
C ALA A 489 31.99 11.83 -8.98
N ASP A 490 31.72 13.01 -8.44
CA ASP A 490 30.93 13.24 -7.23
C ASP A 490 29.45 13.50 -7.55
N LYS A 491 28.96 12.95 -8.66
CA LYS A 491 27.59 13.16 -9.14
C LYS A 491 26.53 12.79 -8.10
N TRP A 492 26.80 11.75 -7.32
CA TRP A 492 25.88 11.20 -6.36
C TRP A 492 26.26 11.65 -4.96
N GLN A 493 25.40 12.45 -4.34
CA GLN A 493 25.59 12.96 -2.99
C GLN A 493 24.53 12.36 -2.08
N GLN A 494 24.93 12.04 -0.85
CA GLN A 494 24.01 11.49 0.14
C GLN A 494 23.09 12.57 0.70
N ALA A 495 21.87 12.16 1.06
CA ALA A 495 20.95 12.99 1.84
C ALA A 495 20.10 12.12 2.75
N ASP A 496 19.88 12.61 3.96
CA ASP A 496 19.05 11.97 4.97
C ASP A 496 17.62 12.49 4.79
N LEU A 497 16.68 11.64 4.39
CA LEU A 497 15.34 12.11 4.04
C LEU A 497 14.48 12.43 5.26
N LEU A 498 14.80 11.84 6.41
CA LEU A 498 14.09 12.09 7.67
C LEU A 498 14.63 13.31 8.43
N ASP A 499 15.81 13.83 8.08
CA ASP A 499 16.35 15.04 8.70
C ASP A 499 15.74 16.31 8.05
N PRO A 500 15.03 17.17 8.81
CA PRO A 500 14.48 18.42 8.27
C PRO A 500 15.54 19.44 7.84
N ARG A 501 16.79 19.29 8.27
CA ARG A 501 17.90 20.19 7.90
C ARG A 501 18.44 19.89 6.50
N THR A 502 18.46 18.62 6.11
CA THR A 502 18.88 18.16 4.78
C THR A 502 17.73 18.25 3.77
N MET A 503 16.49 18.04 4.23
CA MET A 503 15.26 18.11 3.44
C MET A 503 14.23 19.04 4.10
N PRO A 504 14.44 20.38 4.02
CA PRO A 504 13.53 21.34 4.60
C PRO A 504 12.26 21.50 3.77
N ILE A 505 11.09 21.49 4.42
CA ILE A 505 9.83 21.90 3.79
C ILE A 505 9.57 23.38 4.09
N PRO A 506 9.36 24.22 3.05
CA PRO A 506 8.98 25.62 3.22
C PRO A 506 7.68 25.79 4.02
N ALA A 507 7.60 26.83 4.83
CA ALA A 507 6.56 26.98 5.86
C ALA A 507 5.14 27.32 5.36
N ALA A 508 4.94 27.57 4.06
CA ALA A 508 3.78 28.31 3.57
C ALA A 508 2.41 27.65 3.83
N ASP A 509 2.34 26.33 4.03
CA ASP A 509 1.11 25.65 4.47
C ASP A 509 1.38 24.27 5.11
N ARG A 510 2.06 24.27 6.26
CA ARG A 510 2.38 23.02 6.98
C ARG A 510 1.14 22.27 7.48
N ALA A 511 0.07 22.99 7.84
CA ALA A 511 -1.16 22.37 8.33
C ALA A 511 -1.81 21.51 7.24
N ARG A 512 -1.93 22.02 6.01
CA ARG A 512 -2.42 21.25 4.86
C ARG A 512 -1.54 20.05 4.55
N LEU A 513 -0.22 20.21 4.57
CA LEU A 513 0.69 19.09 4.32
C LEU A 513 0.56 18.00 5.40
N ARG A 514 0.41 18.38 6.66
CA ARG A 514 0.28 17.48 7.81
C ARG A 514 -1.08 16.77 7.89
N ALA A 515 -2.14 17.32 7.31
CA ALA A 515 -3.49 16.73 7.35
C ALA A 515 -3.54 15.25 6.91
N ILE A 516 -2.61 14.79 6.07
CA ILE A 516 -2.47 13.38 5.69
C ILE A 516 -2.17 12.46 6.89
N VAL A 517 -1.43 12.94 7.90
CA VAL A 517 -1.12 12.20 9.14
C VAL A 517 -2.39 11.96 9.92
N ASP A 518 -3.18 13.01 10.11
CA ASP A 518 -4.42 12.98 10.89
C ASP A 518 -5.49 12.13 10.19
N ASN A 519 -5.62 12.27 8.87
CA ASN A 519 -6.54 11.46 8.07
C ASN A 519 -6.15 9.98 8.03
N ALA A 520 -4.85 9.67 7.93
CA ALA A 520 -4.38 8.28 7.88
C ALA A 520 -4.71 7.52 9.17
N ALA A 521 -4.82 8.21 10.31
CA ALA A 521 -5.19 7.60 11.59
C ALA A 521 -6.55 6.87 11.55
N LEU A 522 -7.45 7.30 10.66
CA LEU A 522 -8.76 6.69 10.45
C LEU A 522 -8.69 5.36 9.68
N LEU A 523 -7.57 5.09 9.00
CA LEU A 523 -7.44 3.98 8.06
C LEU A 523 -7.00 2.67 8.75
N GLY A 524 -7.65 1.58 8.36
CA GLY A 524 -7.29 0.22 8.77
C GLY A 524 -5.90 -0.19 8.30
N GLN A 525 -5.42 0.40 7.20
CA GLN A 525 -4.08 0.16 6.68
C GLN A 525 -2.95 0.80 7.50
N THR A 526 -3.25 1.77 8.37
CA THR A 526 -2.24 2.40 9.23
C THR A 526 -1.93 1.47 10.40
N PRO A 527 -0.65 1.26 10.77
CA PRO A 527 -0.30 0.42 11.91
C PRO A 527 -1.04 0.82 13.17
N PHE A 528 -1.53 -0.14 13.96
CA PHE A 528 -2.46 0.15 15.06
C PHE A 528 -1.92 1.15 16.09
N TRP A 529 -0.60 1.21 16.30
CA TRP A 529 0.02 2.18 17.20
C TRP A 529 0.07 3.61 16.63
N LEU A 530 -0.01 3.77 15.31
CA LEU A 530 -0.05 5.08 14.63
C LEU A 530 -1.48 5.61 14.40
N ARG A 531 -2.52 4.81 14.68
CA ARG A 531 -3.93 5.23 14.58
C ARG A 531 -4.40 6.15 15.71
N SER A 532 -3.63 6.25 16.79
CA SER A 532 -3.99 7.09 17.94
C SER A 532 -3.49 8.52 17.75
N GLN A 533 -4.05 9.25 16.78
CA GLN A 533 -3.74 10.66 16.57
C GLN A 533 -4.75 11.54 17.28
N PRO A 534 -4.31 12.54 18.09
CA PRO A 534 -5.22 13.42 18.83
C PRO A 534 -6.06 14.31 17.91
N ASP A 535 -5.51 14.65 16.74
CA ASP A 535 -6.12 15.57 15.77
C ASP A 535 -6.86 14.82 14.64
N ALA A 536 -7.08 13.51 14.78
CA ALA A 536 -7.84 12.75 13.78
C ALA A 536 -9.25 13.35 13.59
N PRO A 537 -9.76 13.48 12.35
CA PRO A 537 -11.06 14.08 12.11
C PRO A 537 -12.20 13.33 12.83
N ASP A 538 -13.08 14.09 13.48
CA ASP A 538 -14.33 13.53 14.00
C ASP A 538 -15.32 13.31 12.85
N LEU A 539 -15.39 12.07 12.39
CA LEU A 539 -16.28 11.69 11.30
C LEU A 539 -17.77 11.82 11.67
N VAL A 540 -18.12 11.69 12.96
CA VAL A 540 -19.52 11.85 13.40
C VAL A 540 -19.93 13.30 13.28
N ASP A 541 -19.12 14.21 13.84
CA ASP A 541 -19.36 15.64 13.73
C ASP A 541 -19.39 16.11 12.27
N TRP A 542 -18.46 15.61 11.44
CA TRP A 542 -18.46 15.92 10.00
C TRP A 542 -19.75 15.44 9.31
N MET A 543 -20.21 14.22 9.60
CA MET A 543 -21.46 13.69 9.05
C MET A 543 -22.68 14.49 9.51
N MET A 544 -22.73 14.87 10.79
CA MET A 544 -23.80 15.69 11.35
C MET A 544 -23.88 17.06 10.68
N ARG A 545 -22.75 17.77 10.58
CA ARG A 545 -22.67 19.07 9.88
C ARG A 545 -23.09 18.96 8.43
N ARG A 546 -22.68 17.90 7.73
CA ARG A 546 -23.10 17.66 6.33
C ARG A 546 -24.60 17.38 6.21
N ALA A 547 -25.22 16.78 7.22
CA ALA A 547 -26.65 16.56 7.29
C ALA A 547 -27.45 17.80 7.76
N GLY A 548 -26.78 18.89 8.13
CA GLY A 548 -27.42 20.07 8.72
C GLY A 548 -27.97 19.82 10.12
N LEU A 549 -27.35 18.90 10.87
CA LEU A 549 -27.70 18.57 12.24
C LEU A 549 -26.66 19.17 13.19
N ASP A 550 -27.11 19.95 14.17
CA ASP A 550 -26.24 20.52 15.21
C ASP A 550 -26.00 19.54 16.37
N ASP A 551 -26.92 18.58 16.57
CA ASP A 551 -26.90 17.59 17.64
C ASP A 551 -27.27 16.19 17.13
N LEU A 552 -26.84 15.16 17.87
CA LEU A 552 -27.22 13.77 17.60
C LEU A 552 -28.76 13.67 17.65
N PRO A 553 -29.43 13.17 16.60
CA PRO A 553 -30.87 13.02 16.62
C PRO A 553 -31.24 11.94 17.61
N LEU A 554 -31.95 12.35 18.66
CA LEU A 554 -32.37 11.46 19.71
C LEU A 554 -33.80 10.99 19.45
N PRO A 555 -34.09 9.68 19.50
CA PRO A 555 -35.45 9.19 19.36
C PRO A 555 -36.32 9.77 20.48
N SER A 556 -37.59 10.04 20.19
CA SER A 556 -38.52 10.45 21.25
C SER A 556 -38.52 9.43 22.38
N ALA A 557 -38.56 9.90 23.63
CA ALA A 557 -38.62 8.99 24.77
C ALA A 557 -39.81 8.04 24.62
N VAL A 558 -39.56 6.75 24.81
CA VAL A 558 -40.61 5.72 24.87
C VAL A 558 -41.51 5.92 26.09
N LYS A 559 -41.00 6.60 27.14
CA LYS A 559 -41.70 6.92 28.40
C LYS A 559 -41.31 8.31 28.91
N PRO A 560 -41.79 9.40 28.28
CA PRO A 560 -41.40 10.77 28.63
C PRO A 560 -41.72 11.12 30.09
N GLU A 561 -42.75 10.50 30.67
CA GLU A 561 -43.14 10.64 32.09
C GLU A 561 -42.10 10.12 33.08
N ARG A 562 -41.15 9.29 32.63
CA ARG A 562 -40.05 8.76 33.45
C ARG A 562 -38.77 9.58 33.36
N ILE A 563 -38.73 10.60 32.51
CA ILE A 563 -37.59 11.53 32.46
C ILE A 563 -37.66 12.38 33.73
N CYS A 564 -36.82 12.05 34.71
CA CYS A 564 -36.78 12.78 35.98
C CYS A 564 -36.30 14.22 35.76
N GLY A 565 -37.26 15.16 35.76
CA GLY A 565 -37.06 16.60 35.90
C GLY A 565 -37.56 17.42 34.70
N PRO A 566 -38.32 18.50 34.93
CA PRO A 566 -38.65 19.46 33.87
C PRO A 566 -37.35 20.08 33.30
N GLY A 567 -37.24 20.10 31.98
CA GLY A 567 -36.13 20.75 31.26
C GLY A 567 -34.90 19.88 30.99
N ARG A 568 -34.93 18.57 31.28
CA ARG A 568 -33.79 17.70 30.96
C ARG A 568 -33.90 17.18 29.52
N PRO A 569 -32.99 17.54 28.61
CA PRO A 569 -33.04 17.02 27.26
C PRO A 569 -32.79 15.51 27.28
N LEU A 570 -33.45 14.79 26.39
CA LEU A 570 -33.18 13.37 26.19
C LEU A 570 -31.67 13.17 25.92
N GLY A 571 -31.10 12.01 26.25
CA GLY A 571 -29.68 11.72 25.97
C GLY A 571 -28.66 12.36 26.91
N HIS A 572 -29.03 13.28 27.80
CA HIS A 572 -28.15 13.68 28.89
C HIS A 572 -28.02 12.56 29.94
N GLY A 573 -26.78 12.28 30.35
CA GLY A 573 -26.49 11.20 31.29
C GLY A 573 -27.12 11.41 32.65
N VAL A 574 -27.58 10.31 33.27
CA VAL A 574 -27.97 10.27 34.67
C VAL A 574 -26.97 9.38 35.43
N GLY A 575 -26.30 9.94 36.43
CA GLY A 575 -25.31 9.22 37.23
C GLY A 575 -24.07 8.79 36.43
N ALA A 576 -23.54 7.60 36.73
CA ALA A 576 -22.27 7.11 36.19
C ALA A 576 -22.29 6.75 34.69
N ILE A 577 -23.47 6.75 34.04
CA ILE A 577 -23.64 6.28 32.66
C ILE A 577 -23.21 7.34 31.61
N GLY A 578 -23.11 8.62 32.01
CA GLY A 578 -22.70 9.71 31.11
C GLY A 578 -23.70 10.01 29.99
N SER A 579 -23.46 11.07 29.22
CA SER A 579 -24.32 11.42 28.07
C SER A 579 -24.29 10.33 27.00
N ALA A 580 -25.39 10.20 26.27
CA ALA A 580 -25.50 9.34 25.11
C ALA A 580 -24.34 9.64 24.14
N ARG A 581 -23.70 8.57 23.66
CA ARG A 581 -22.61 8.64 22.70
C ARG A 581 -23.03 7.96 21.39
N PRO A 582 -22.44 8.34 20.26
CA PRO A 582 -22.63 7.61 19.02
C PRO A 582 -22.29 6.12 19.21
N PRO A 583 -22.98 5.21 18.49
CA PRO A 583 -22.58 3.81 18.42
C PRO A 583 -21.10 3.68 18.05
N ARG A 584 -20.38 2.73 18.66
CA ARG A 584 -18.93 2.55 18.45
C ARG A 584 -18.52 2.47 16.98
N ARG A 585 -19.35 1.83 16.16
CA ARG A 585 -19.14 1.71 14.71
C ARG A 585 -19.04 3.06 13.98
N LEU A 586 -19.68 4.11 14.49
CA LEU A 586 -19.62 5.46 13.90
C LEU A 586 -18.34 6.22 14.28
N LEU A 587 -17.60 5.74 15.29
CA LEU A 587 -16.41 6.43 15.82
C LEU A 587 -15.11 6.03 15.10
N GLY A 588 -15.18 5.08 14.15
CA GLY A 588 -14.01 4.57 13.44
C GLY A 588 -13.10 3.66 14.28
N LEU A 589 -11.97 3.24 13.69
CA LEU A 589 -11.04 2.29 14.33
C LEU A 589 -10.25 2.88 15.50
N GLY A 590 -9.91 4.18 15.44
CA GLY A 590 -9.14 4.85 16.50
C GLY A 590 -9.84 4.79 17.87
N ALA A 591 -11.17 4.92 17.89
CA ALA A 591 -11.97 4.83 19.10
C ALA A 591 -12.17 3.39 19.62
N ALA A 592 -11.96 2.39 18.77
CA ALA A 592 -12.11 0.98 19.11
C ALA A 592 -10.83 0.36 19.67
N THR A 593 -9.67 0.99 19.44
CA THR A 593 -8.40 0.52 19.98
C THR A 593 -8.45 0.65 21.50
N PRO A 594 -8.35 -0.45 22.27
CA PRO A 594 -8.25 -0.33 23.72
C PRO A 594 -7.06 0.59 24.01
N ARG A 595 -7.27 1.61 24.84
CA ARG A 595 -6.17 2.41 25.38
C ARG A 595 -5.10 1.42 25.82
N PRO A 596 -3.84 1.54 25.37
CA PRO A 596 -2.80 0.63 25.82
C PRO A 596 -2.86 0.59 27.35
N PRO A 597 -2.74 -0.60 27.98
CA PRO A 597 -2.67 -0.69 29.43
C PRO A 597 -1.64 0.34 29.85
N ARG A 598 -2.09 1.31 30.65
CA ARG A 598 -1.31 2.48 31.08
C ARG A 598 0.06 1.92 31.45
N ALA A 599 1.07 2.18 30.60
CA ALA A 599 2.39 1.57 30.76
C ALA A 599 2.74 1.80 32.22
N ALA A 600 2.93 0.71 32.98
CA ALA A 600 3.32 0.82 34.38
C ALA A 600 4.52 1.76 34.35
N ALA A 601 4.34 2.95 34.93
CA ALA A 601 5.27 4.06 34.74
C ALA A 601 6.67 3.50 34.89
N ALA A 602 7.40 3.42 33.78
CA ALA A 602 8.77 2.97 33.81
C ALA A 602 9.42 3.93 34.79
N SER A 603 9.77 3.41 35.97
CA SER A 603 10.49 4.15 37.00
C SER A 603 11.72 4.68 36.32
N THR A 604 11.69 5.94 35.92
CA THR A 604 12.85 6.72 35.52
C THR A 604 13.72 6.82 36.76
N ARG A 605 14.52 5.79 37.00
CA ARG A 605 15.75 5.98 37.77
C ARG A 605 16.59 6.91 36.92
N PRO A 606 16.98 8.09 37.42
CA PRO A 606 17.93 8.93 36.72
C PRO A 606 19.19 8.10 36.46
N ALA A 607 19.71 8.18 35.24
CA ALA A 607 21.04 7.66 34.94
C ALA A 607 22.04 8.24 35.94
N PRO A 608 22.98 7.44 36.47
CA PRO A 608 24.04 8.00 37.29
C PRO A 608 24.88 8.93 36.40
N ASP A 609 25.05 10.17 36.87
CA ASP A 609 25.99 11.12 36.28
C ASP A 609 27.37 10.46 36.21
N VAL A 610 27.88 10.28 34.99
CA VAL A 610 29.28 9.91 34.75
C VAL A 610 29.94 11.11 34.08
N PHE A 611 30.87 11.70 34.81
CA PHE A 611 31.89 12.66 34.35
C PHE A 611 32.87 12.02 33.36
#